data_AF-A0A496WQ46-F1
#
_entry.id   AF-A0A496WQ46-F1
#
_cell.length_a   1.000
_cell.length_b   1.000
_cell.length_c   1.000
_cell.angle_alpha   90.00
_cell.angle_beta   90.00
_cell.angle_gamma   90.00
#
_symmetry.space_group_name_H-M   'P 1'
#
loop_
_entity.id
_entity.type
_entity.pdbx_description
1 polymer ?
#
loop_
_entity_poly.entity_id
_entity_poly.type
_entity_poly.pdbx_seq_one_letter_code
_entity_poly.pdbx_strand_id
1 'polypeptide(L)'
;MRSLSVSAGVFDVGQKNKTIGKLIGLGYSGCMSITEISDLPMREKFQIMEFLWGDMRLSLESAETPRDHQDLLDSRRARVDNGEASLLDWDRVKNTVGRA
;
A
#
# COMPACT_ATOMS: atom_id res chain seq x y z
N MET A 1 32.77 27.78 -28.77
CA MET A 1 32.02 26.58 -29.23
C MET A 1 32.40 25.41 -28.35
N ARG A 2 31.40 24.62 -27.97
CA ARG A 2 31.38 23.57 -26.95
C ARG A 2 32.44 22.47 -27.13
N SER A 3 32.99 21.98 -26.03
CA SER A 3 33.15 20.54 -25.82
C SER A 3 33.22 20.24 -24.32
N LEU A 4 32.13 19.70 -23.79
CA LEU A 4 32.03 19.09 -22.46
C LEU A 4 32.37 17.62 -22.63
N SER A 5 33.42 17.14 -21.96
CA SER A 5 33.73 15.71 -21.88
C SER A 5 32.98 15.12 -20.68
N VAL A 6 32.04 14.22 -20.93
CA VAL A 6 31.32 13.44 -19.92
C VAL A 6 32.19 12.22 -19.61
N SER A 7 32.77 12.18 -18.40
CA SER A 7 33.39 10.97 -17.87
C SER A 7 32.31 10.10 -17.24
N ALA A 8 32.18 8.87 -17.73
CA ALA A 8 31.28 7.86 -17.21
C ALA A 8 31.75 7.38 -15.83
N GLY A 9 31.05 7.84 -14.78
CA GLY A 9 31.23 7.34 -13.43
C GLY A 9 30.52 6.00 -13.25
N VAL A 10 31.31 4.95 -13.08
CA VAL A 10 30.89 3.61 -12.64
C VAL A 10 30.22 3.72 -11.27
N PHE A 11 29.01 3.16 -11.15
CA PHE A 11 28.22 3.14 -9.92
C PHE A 11 28.71 1.98 -9.03
N ASP A 12 29.46 2.30 -7.98
CA ASP A 12 29.93 1.37 -6.97
C ASP A 12 28.84 1.17 -5.89
N VAL A 13 28.17 0.02 -5.92
CA VAL A 13 27.32 -0.47 -4.81
C VAL A 13 28.25 -1.16 -3.82
N GLY A 14 28.81 -0.39 -2.91
CA GLY A 14 29.81 -0.89 -1.97
C GLY A 14 29.94 -0.07 -0.70
N GLN A 15 29.21 -0.49 0.34
CA GLN A 15 29.62 -0.41 1.75
C GLN A 15 29.82 0.96 2.41
N LYS A 16 28.83 1.43 3.18
CA LYS A 16 29.06 2.19 4.44
C LYS A 16 27.93 1.98 5.46
N ASN A 17 28.01 0.91 6.26
CA ASN A 17 27.38 0.92 7.60
C ASN A 17 28.40 0.55 8.67
N LYS A 18 29.26 1.51 8.98
CA LYS A 18 30.16 1.47 10.13
C LYS A 18 30.01 2.82 10.82
N THR A 19 29.01 2.93 11.68
CA THR A 19 28.92 3.75 12.91
C THR A 19 27.45 3.79 13.36
N ILE A 20 26.96 2.72 13.98
CA ILE A 20 25.76 2.78 14.83
C ILE A 20 26.16 2.27 16.22
N GLY A 21 27.17 2.93 16.78
CA GLY A 21 27.55 2.72 18.16
C GLY A 21 26.48 3.32 19.06
N LYS A 22 26.01 2.52 20.03
CA LYS A 22 25.80 2.99 21.40
C LYS A 22 24.73 4.06 21.57
N LEU A 23 23.45 3.74 21.30
CA LEU A 23 22.26 4.41 21.88
C LEU A 23 20.97 3.69 21.47
N ILE A 24 20.71 2.51 22.05
CA ILE A 24 19.37 1.91 22.09
C ILE A 24 19.08 1.38 23.50
N GLY A 25 19.14 2.30 24.47
CA GLY A 25 18.48 2.13 25.76
C GLY A 25 17.19 2.93 25.72
N LEU A 26 16.06 2.26 25.99
CA LEU A 26 14.68 2.76 26.09
C LEU A 26 13.89 2.86 24.76
N GLY A 27 12.97 1.88 24.60
CA GLY A 27 11.65 2.09 24.01
C GLY A 27 11.56 2.14 22.48
N TYR A 28 11.16 1.02 21.88
CA TYR A 28 10.66 0.91 20.50
C TYR A 28 11.69 1.23 19.40
N SER A 29 12.75 0.42 19.31
CA SER A 29 13.54 0.29 18.08
C SER A 29 13.30 -1.10 17.51
N GLY A 30 12.37 -1.17 16.58
CA GLY A 30 12.00 -2.39 15.89
C GLY A 30 11.13 -2.06 14.69
N CYS A 31 11.60 -1.18 13.80
CA CYS A 31 11.10 -1.28 12.44
C CYS A 31 11.65 -2.60 11.89
N MET A 32 10.78 -3.60 11.80
CA MET A 32 11.10 -4.80 11.03
C MET A 32 11.41 -4.34 9.61
N SER A 33 12.60 -4.64 9.12
CA SER A 33 13.02 -4.29 7.77
C SER A 33 12.14 -5.04 6.76
N ILE A 34 11.93 -4.45 5.59
CA ILE A 34 11.15 -5.06 4.50
C ILE A 34 11.74 -6.44 4.11
N THR A 35 13.06 -6.60 4.26
CA THR A 35 13.77 -7.86 4.07
C THR A 35 13.35 -8.91 5.09
N GLU A 36 13.23 -8.56 6.37
CA GLU A 36 12.76 -9.48 7.41
C GLU A 36 11.29 -9.88 7.20
N ILE A 37 10.43 -8.96 6.77
CA ILE A 37 9.03 -9.27 6.42
C ILE A 37 8.96 -10.26 5.25
N SER A 38 9.90 -10.14 4.30
CA SER A 38 9.96 -11.00 3.11
C SER A 38 10.33 -12.44 3.47
N ASP A 39 11.06 -12.66 4.56
CA ASP A 39 11.48 -13.98 5.02
C ASP A 39 10.43 -14.68 5.91
N LEU A 40 9.38 -13.97 6.33
CA LEU A 40 8.32 -14.54 7.17
C LEU A 40 7.48 -15.61 6.43
N PRO A 41 6.97 -16.62 7.17
CA PRO A 41 5.99 -17.54 6.63
C PRO A 41 4.72 -16.80 6.21
N MET A 42 4.03 -17.34 5.21
CA MET A 42 2.87 -16.71 4.57
C MET A 42 1.77 -16.31 5.58
N ARG A 43 1.54 -17.12 6.61
CA ARG A 43 0.57 -16.82 7.69
C ARG A 43 0.89 -15.50 8.38
N GLU A 44 2.14 -15.30 8.77
CA GLU A 44 2.57 -14.11 9.51
C GLU A 44 2.52 -12.87 8.63
N LYS A 45 2.86 -13.00 7.34
CA LYS A 45 2.65 -11.93 6.35
C LYS A 45 1.19 -11.49 6.27
N PHE A 46 0.25 -12.44 6.20
CA PHE A 46 -1.18 -12.11 6.19
C PHE A 46 -1.62 -11.42 7.48
N GLN A 47 -1.17 -11.89 8.64
CA GLN A 47 -1.49 -11.25 9.93
C GLN A 47 -0.96 -9.81 10.00
N ILE A 48 0.25 -9.56 9.48
CA ILE A 48 0.82 -8.20 9.40
C ILE A 48 -0.01 -7.34 8.45
N MET A 49 -0.44 -7.86 7.29
CA MET A 49 -1.29 -7.11 6.37
C MET A 49 -2.66 -6.78 6.97
N GLU A 50 -3.29 -7.73 7.66
CA GLU A 50 -4.57 -7.51 8.36
C GLU A 50 -4.44 -6.42 9.43
N PHE A 51 -3.36 -6.47 10.21
CA PHE A 51 -3.09 -5.45 11.22
C PHE A 51 -2.86 -4.08 10.57
N LEU A 52 -2.01 -4.01 9.54
CA LEU A 52 -1.70 -2.77 8.84
C LEU A 52 -2.96 -2.15 8.20
N TRP A 53 -3.80 -2.96 7.56
CA TRP A 53 -5.06 -2.47 7.00
C TRP A 53 -6.02 -1.99 8.09
N GLY A 54 -6.09 -2.68 9.23
CA GLY A 54 -6.88 -2.25 10.37
C GLY A 54 -6.43 -0.89 10.93
N ASP A 55 -5.13 -0.70 11.09
CA ASP A 55 -4.54 0.55 11.57
C ASP A 55 -4.76 1.71 10.60
N MET A 56 -4.50 1.49 9.30
CA MET A 56 -4.72 2.49 8.26
C MET A 56 -6.19 2.92 8.17
N ARG A 57 -7.14 2.00 8.38
CA ARG A 57 -8.57 2.30 8.34
C ARG A 57 -8.95 3.39 9.35
N LEU A 58 -8.41 3.36 10.56
CA LEU A 58 -8.69 4.35 11.60
C LEU A 58 -8.30 5.77 11.15
N SER A 59 -7.19 5.89 10.43
CA SER A 59 -6.74 7.17 9.87
C SER A 59 -7.57 7.58 8.65
N LEU A 60 -7.93 6.62 7.79
CA LEU A 60 -8.70 6.87 6.57
C LEU A 60 -10.16 7.26 6.83
N GLU A 61 -10.77 6.81 7.93
CA GLU A 61 -12.12 7.27 8.32
C GLU A 61 -12.18 8.78 8.59
N SER A 62 -11.05 9.39 8.96
CA SER A 62 -10.93 10.84 9.14
C SER A 62 -10.45 11.59 7.90
N ALA A 63 -10.01 10.87 6.86
CA ALA A 63 -9.44 11.47 5.66
C ALA A 63 -10.55 11.94 4.72
N GLU A 64 -10.41 13.15 4.19
CA GLU A 64 -11.35 13.68 3.21
C GLU A 64 -11.22 12.89 1.89
N THR A 65 -12.36 12.37 1.40
CA THR A 65 -12.38 11.66 0.11
C THR A 65 -12.32 12.69 -1.02
N PRO A 66 -11.40 12.58 -2.00
CA PRO A 66 -11.36 13.47 -3.15
C PRO A 66 -12.71 13.55 -3.87
N ARG A 67 -13.12 14.75 -4.29
CA ARG A 67 -14.46 15.01 -4.88
C ARG A 67 -14.77 14.11 -6.07
N ASP A 68 -13.81 13.92 -6.98
CA ASP A 68 -13.98 13.07 -8.15
C ASP A 68 -14.37 11.62 -7.79
N HIS A 69 -13.88 11.11 -6.67
CA HIS A 69 -14.25 9.78 -6.18
C HIS A 69 -15.65 9.77 -5.57
N GLN A 70 -16.03 10.82 -4.83
CA GLN A 70 -17.37 10.95 -4.27
C GLN A 70 -18.41 11.05 -5.40
N ASP A 71 -18.21 11.94 -6.37
CA ASP A 71 -19.13 12.17 -7.49
C ASP A 71 -19.35 10.88 -8.31
N LEU A 72 -18.28 10.09 -8.53
CA LEU A 72 -18.38 8.80 -9.19
C LEU A 72 -19.25 7.80 -8.40
N LEU A 73 -19.05 7.72 -7.09
CA LEU A 73 -19.80 6.82 -6.22
C LEU A 73 -21.27 7.24 -6.10
N ASP A 74 -21.53 8.55 -6.00
CA ASP A 74 -22.87 9.12 -5.93
C ASP A 74 -23.61 8.91 -7.26
N SER A 75 -22.95 9.12 -8.39
CA SER A 75 -23.51 8.79 -9.70
C SER A 75 -23.90 7.32 -9.82
N ARG A 76 -23.05 6.40 -9.32
CA ARG A 76 -23.37 4.97 -9.31
C ARG A 76 -24.54 4.63 -8.40
N ARG A 77 -24.66 5.29 -7.25
CA ARG A 77 -25.78 5.11 -6.32
C ARG A 77 -27.08 5.64 -6.92
N ALA A 78 -27.07 6.82 -7.53
CA ALA A 78 -28.23 7.40 -8.22
C ALA A 78 -28.76 6.49 -9.34
N ARG A 79 -27.88 5.83 -10.10
CA ARG A 79 -28.28 4.85 -11.11
C ARG A 79 -29.01 3.64 -10.52
N VAL A 80 -28.61 3.19 -9.34
CA VAL A 80 -29.33 2.11 -8.63
C VAL A 80 -30.70 2.61 -8.19
N ASP A 81 -30.78 3.79 -7.59
CA ASP A 81 -32.02 4.37 -7.09
C ASP A 81 -33.03 4.65 -8.22
N ASN A 82 -32.54 5.03 -9.40
CA ASN A 82 -33.33 5.24 -10.62
C ASN A 82 -33.71 3.92 -11.34
N GLY A 83 -33.21 2.76 -10.88
CA GLY A 83 -33.45 1.46 -11.51
C GLY A 83 -32.64 1.21 -12.79
N GLU A 84 -31.66 2.06 -13.10
CA GLU A 84 -30.74 1.91 -14.25
C GLU A 84 -29.59 0.92 -13.97
N ALA A 85 -29.39 0.56 -12.70
CA ALA A 85 -28.41 -0.42 -12.25
C ALA A 85 -29.00 -1.29 -11.12
N SER A 86 -28.50 -2.52 -10.99
CA SER A 86 -28.89 -3.42 -9.91
C SER A 86 -27.72 -3.67 -8.97
N LEU A 87 -27.99 -3.63 -7.65
CA LEU A 87 -27.04 -4.11 -6.65
C LEU A 87 -27.14 -5.62 -6.57
N LEU A 88 -26.03 -6.28 -6.88
CA LEU A 88 -25.92 -7.73 -6.80
C LEU A 88 -25.29 -8.11 -5.47
N ASP A 89 -25.86 -9.13 -4.83
CA ASP A 89 -25.28 -9.73 -3.63
C ASP A 89 -23.96 -10.43 -4.00
N TRP A 90 -22.88 -10.02 -3.33
CA TRP A 90 -21.53 -10.55 -3.55
C TRP A 90 -21.47 -12.07 -3.41
N ASP A 91 -22.15 -12.65 -2.41
CA ASP A 91 -22.12 -14.09 -2.19
C ASP A 91 -22.77 -14.87 -3.34
N ARG A 92 -23.72 -14.25 -4.04
CA ARG A 92 -24.39 -14.83 -5.21
C ARG A 92 -23.54 -14.74 -6.46
N VAL A 93 -22.78 -13.67 -6.64
CA VAL A 93 -22.08 -13.39 -7.91
C VAL A 93 -20.59 -13.72 -7.91
N LYS A 94 -19.93 -13.87 -6.76
CA LYS A 94 -18.48 -14.11 -6.70
C LYS A 94 -18.02 -15.33 -7.51
N ASN A 95 -18.89 -16.34 -7.65
CA ASN A 95 -18.58 -17.56 -8.40
C ASN A 95 -18.72 -17.43 -9.92
N THR A 96 -19.41 -16.38 -10.40
CA THR A 96 -19.67 -16.11 -11.82
C THR A 96 -18.66 -15.13 -12.41
N VAL A 97 -18.03 -14.30 -11.58
CA VAL A 97 -17.00 -13.35 -12.01
C VAL A 97 -15.76 -14.11 -12.51
N GLY A 98 -15.30 -13.80 -13.72
CA GLY A 98 -14.09 -14.39 -14.32
C GLY A 98 -14.29 -15.73 -15.06
N ARG A 99 -15.53 -16.23 -15.16
CA ARG A 99 -15.88 -17.42 -15.96
C ARG A 99 -16.64 -17.10 -17.26
N ALA A 100 -16.69 -15.83 -17.65
CA ALA A 100 -17.32 -15.36 -18.89
C ALA A 100 -16.30 -15.29 -20.03
#